data_AF-A0A954A9J6-F1
#
_entry.id   AF-A0A954A9J6-F1
#
_cell.length_a   1.000
_cell.length_b   1.000
_cell.length_c   1.000
_cell.angle_alpha   90.00
_cell.angle_beta   90.00
_cell.angle_gamma   90.00
#
_symmetry.space_group_name_H-M   'P 1'
#
loop_
_entity.id
_entity.type
_entity.pdbx_description
1 polymer ?
#
loop_
_entity_poly.entity_id
_entity_poly.type
_entity_poly.pdbx_seq_one_letter_code
_entity_poly.pdbx_strand_id
1 'polypeptide(L)'
;MPVTRLLVVAGMAAALLLAGREVRGQAGSTPPDPVSQASFGGVIVTPASTSSGFVQPFRTGDCDGDGDLDLEIPWSAAPLPATLDFTAAFPSGNLPTEVTITLRGESLELTATDSGGTTVDSVTADPTGAPQLFTLSHPGGIQQVAISGSQICVTELCFAVTSIAPQFVRGDVDASGQVDLADAIQILDYFFSGAPLACVSAADTNDAQGVNIGDVIFLLQVLFSGDFVPPAPYPSCGADPTPDALSCTSFDACPSGVLESECHDSPVLAVSEFALLLRGGVLEPSEGFDVEGIAASGTGDVVRFLLQFDALPVDHDEVQAMGVELLEYVGGNTYVASVSTGTEDVVGQIPLARWAGPIPPLVKISPILRSFDLPANLPWAMAPDGSIGINVTFHRDTPEDQGGDAIVELGGEVLGEIAELQLVQAVVQPDFLVALAMNNAVASIEPIGMPLEALNDLGRSEQNVDPLKDVPYELTGAGVTVAVYDGGNV
;
A
#
# COMPACT_ATOMS: atom_id res chain seq x y z
N MET A 1 -31.33 12.78 -42.06
CA MET A 1 -31.61 13.99 -41.24
C MET A 1 -32.96 13.81 -40.59
N PRO A 2 -32.99 13.75 -39.25
CA PRO A 2 -33.79 14.73 -38.53
C PRO A 2 -32.94 15.44 -37.48
N VAL A 3 -33.22 16.74 -37.36
CA VAL A 3 -32.70 17.67 -36.36
C VAL A 3 -33.65 17.64 -35.17
N THR A 4 -33.14 17.44 -33.96
CA THR A 4 -33.87 17.74 -32.73
C THR A 4 -32.98 18.60 -31.83
N ARG A 5 -33.45 19.82 -31.57
CA ARG A 5 -32.87 20.82 -30.66
C ARG A 5 -33.17 20.48 -29.19
N LEU A 6 -32.31 21.01 -28.31
CA LEU A 6 -32.47 21.44 -26.88
C LEU A 6 -31.37 20.82 -26.01
N LEU A 7 -30.71 21.48 -25.07
CA LEU A 7 -30.95 22.76 -24.40
C LEU A 7 -29.59 23.22 -23.83
N VAL A 8 -29.24 24.49 -24.03
CA VAL A 8 -28.12 25.14 -23.33
C VAL A 8 -28.61 25.48 -21.92
N VAL A 9 -27.93 24.96 -20.89
CA VAL A 9 -27.99 25.51 -19.53
C VAL A 9 -26.56 25.73 -19.07
N ALA A 10 -26.16 27.01 -19.06
CA ALA A 10 -25.03 27.48 -18.27
C ALA A 10 -25.50 27.64 -16.82
N GLY A 11 -24.73 27.12 -15.86
CA GLY A 11 -25.04 27.27 -14.44
C GLY A 11 -24.01 26.65 -13.51
N MET A 12 -23.08 27.49 -13.07
CA MET A 12 -22.43 27.49 -11.74
C MET A 12 -21.53 26.32 -11.31
N ALA A 13 -20.25 26.69 -11.15
CA ALA A 13 -19.27 26.21 -10.19
C ALA A 13 -19.78 25.29 -9.06
N ALA A 14 -19.27 24.06 -9.05
CA ALA A 14 -19.09 23.29 -7.83
C ALA A 14 -17.63 22.83 -7.82
N ALA A 15 -16.83 23.46 -6.97
CA ALA A 15 -15.58 22.91 -6.50
C ALA A 15 -15.92 21.65 -5.69
N LEU A 16 -15.38 20.49 -6.09
CA LEU A 16 -15.34 19.31 -5.22
C LEU A 16 -13.88 18.83 -5.16
N LEU A 17 -13.25 19.17 -4.05
CA LEU A 17 -11.97 18.65 -3.59
C LEU A 17 -12.10 17.15 -3.24
N LEU A 18 -11.10 16.37 -3.67
CA LEU A 18 -10.36 15.31 -2.96
C LEU A 18 -11.13 14.18 -2.20
N ALA A 19 -10.85 12.93 -2.56
CA ALA A 19 -10.37 11.85 -1.67
C ALA A 19 -10.28 10.51 -2.43
N GLY A 20 -9.29 9.68 -2.06
CA GLY A 20 -8.90 8.44 -2.73
C GLY A 20 -10.04 7.47 -3.01
N ARG A 21 -9.90 6.72 -4.11
CA ARG A 21 -10.84 5.69 -4.51
C ARG A 21 -10.65 4.47 -3.59
N GLU A 22 -11.45 4.38 -2.54
CA GLU A 22 -11.56 3.17 -1.69
C GLU A 22 -12.00 1.98 -2.56
N VAL A 23 -11.13 1.00 -2.73
CA VAL A 23 -11.48 -0.27 -3.36
C VAL A 23 -11.84 -1.25 -2.25
N ARG A 24 -13.13 -1.41 -1.95
CA ARG A 24 -13.60 -2.63 -1.27
C ARG A 24 -13.45 -3.79 -2.25
N GLY A 25 -12.62 -4.78 -1.89
CA GLY A 25 -12.39 -5.97 -2.69
C GLY A 25 -13.71 -6.66 -3.04
N GLN A 26 -14.05 -6.73 -4.32
CA GLN A 26 -15.03 -7.70 -4.81
C GLN A 26 -14.26 -8.87 -5.41
N ALA A 27 -14.56 -10.07 -4.93
CA ALA A 27 -14.05 -11.32 -5.49
C ALA A 27 -14.26 -11.35 -7.02
N GLY A 28 -13.16 -11.28 -7.77
CA GLY A 28 -13.17 -11.38 -9.24
C GLY A 28 -12.43 -10.28 -10.00
N SER A 29 -12.03 -9.17 -9.36
CA SER A 29 -11.03 -8.25 -9.94
C SER A 29 -9.71 -8.45 -9.23
N THR A 30 -8.71 -9.04 -9.89
CA THR A 30 -7.31 -8.94 -9.44
C THR A 30 -6.99 -7.45 -9.23
N PRO A 31 -6.74 -6.99 -7.99
CA PRO A 31 -6.27 -5.62 -7.77
C PRO A 31 -4.93 -5.44 -8.47
N PRO A 32 -4.54 -4.20 -8.85
CA PRO A 32 -3.19 -3.97 -9.32
C PRO A 32 -2.23 -4.17 -8.15
N ASP A 33 -1.60 -5.35 -8.07
CA ASP A 33 -0.33 -5.48 -7.36
C ASP A 33 0.62 -4.50 -8.01
N PRO A 34 1.25 -3.58 -7.27
CA PRO A 34 1.34 -3.35 -5.81
C PRO A 34 0.36 -2.34 -5.16
N VAL A 35 0.24 -2.42 -3.82
CA VAL A 35 -0.45 -1.45 -2.97
C VAL A 35 0.50 -0.79 -1.96
N SER A 36 0.37 0.54 -1.78
CA SER A 36 1.25 1.36 -0.94
C SER A 36 0.85 1.51 0.53
N GLN A 37 -0.45 1.43 0.77
CA GLN A 37 -1.06 1.70 2.05
C GLN A 37 -2.14 0.65 2.28
N ALA A 38 -2.12 0.08 3.47
CA ALA A 38 -3.18 -0.77 3.96
C ALA A 38 -3.64 -0.23 5.31
N SER A 39 -4.88 -0.50 5.67
CA SER A 39 -5.38 -0.22 7.01
C SER A 39 -6.43 -1.22 7.43
N PHE A 40 -6.51 -1.46 8.74
CA PHE A 40 -7.52 -2.31 9.38
C PHE A 40 -8.27 -1.46 10.38
N GLY A 41 -9.53 -1.09 10.10
CA GLY A 41 -10.32 -0.29 11.05
C GLY A 41 -9.72 1.08 11.41
N GLY A 42 -8.93 1.68 10.51
CA GLY A 42 -8.20 2.92 10.78
C GLY A 42 -6.81 2.73 11.42
N VAL A 43 -6.42 1.51 11.78
CA VAL A 43 -5.03 1.16 12.09
C VAL A 43 -4.23 1.18 10.80
N ILE A 44 -3.22 2.05 10.72
CA ILE A 44 -2.43 2.23 9.50
C ILE A 44 -1.34 1.18 9.44
N VAL A 45 -1.26 0.45 8.32
CA VAL A 45 -0.15 -0.46 8.06
C VAL A 45 0.92 0.28 7.24
N THR A 46 2.10 0.42 7.82
CA THR A 46 3.27 0.95 7.12
C THR A 46 4.08 -0.21 6.55
N PRO A 47 4.41 -0.19 5.25
CA PRO A 47 5.22 -1.24 4.63
C PRO A 47 6.64 -1.27 5.20
N ALA A 48 7.28 -2.44 5.11
CA ALA A 48 8.69 -2.56 5.44
C ALA A 48 9.51 -1.72 4.47
N SER A 49 10.61 -1.13 4.94
CA SER A 49 11.53 -0.40 4.08
C SER A 49 12.99 -0.64 4.42
N THR A 50 13.86 -0.40 3.44
CA THR A 50 15.31 -0.40 3.68
C THR A 50 15.75 0.97 4.20
N SER A 51 16.92 1.03 4.83
CA SER A 51 17.58 2.31 5.20
C SER A 51 17.88 3.22 4.00
N SER A 52 17.87 2.67 2.79
CA SER A 52 18.01 3.41 1.53
C SER A 52 16.69 3.91 0.95
N GLY A 53 15.57 3.75 1.68
CA GLY A 53 14.25 4.25 1.27
C GLY A 53 13.48 3.35 0.30
N PHE A 54 13.94 2.12 0.04
CA PHE A 54 13.14 1.17 -0.73
C PHE A 54 11.98 0.68 0.12
N VAL A 55 10.76 0.90 -0.35
CA VAL A 55 9.54 0.45 0.31
C VAL A 55 9.09 -0.88 -0.30
N GLN A 56 8.86 -1.89 0.53
CA GLN A 56 8.30 -3.16 0.10
C GLN A 56 6.78 -3.00 -0.03
N PRO A 57 6.23 -2.94 -1.26
CA PRO A 57 4.79 -2.82 -1.43
C PRO A 57 4.06 -4.01 -0.83
N PHE A 58 2.83 -3.75 -0.40
CA PHE A 58 1.88 -4.79 -0.06
C PHE A 58 1.39 -5.49 -1.33
N ARG A 59 1.00 -6.74 -1.12
CA ARG A 59 0.23 -7.52 -2.08
C ARG A 59 -1.11 -7.89 -1.48
N THR A 60 -1.99 -8.40 -2.33
CA THR A 60 -3.23 -9.03 -1.89
C THR A 60 -3.26 -10.49 -2.29
N GLY A 61 -3.67 -11.32 -1.35
CA GLY A 61 -3.91 -12.74 -1.58
C GLY A 61 -5.14 -13.18 -0.79
N ASP A 62 -5.54 -14.42 -0.94
CA ASP A 62 -6.52 -15.08 -0.07
C ASP A 62 -5.74 -16.23 0.58
N CYS A 63 -5.21 -15.95 1.78
CA CYS A 63 -4.22 -16.79 2.41
C CYS A 63 -4.80 -17.79 3.42
N ASP A 64 -6.03 -17.58 3.89
CA ASP A 64 -6.77 -18.54 4.71
C ASP A 64 -7.88 -19.27 3.93
N GLY A 65 -8.19 -18.85 2.71
CA GLY A 65 -9.14 -19.50 1.81
C GLY A 65 -10.59 -19.17 2.11
N ASP A 66 -10.87 -18.09 2.84
CA ASP A 66 -12.22 -17.66 3.18
C ASP A 66 -12.93 -16.90 2.03
N GLY A 67 -12.17 -16.46 1.03
CA GLY A 67 -12.62 -15.77 -0.17
C GLY A 67 -12.58 -14.25 -0.09
N ASP A 68 -12.20 -13.68 1.04
CA ASP A 68 -11.84 -12.28 1.21
C ASP A 68 -10.35 -12.07 0.90
N LEU A 69 -9.95 -10.82 0.65
CA LEU A 69 -8.55 -10.51 0.32
C LEU A 69 -7.80 -10.10 1.58
N ASP A 70 -6.70 -10.78 1.85
CA ASP A 70 -5.78 -10.56 2.95
C ASP A 70 -4.60 -9.66 2.56
N LEU A 71 -3.92 -9.13 3.57
CA LEU A 71 -2.72 -8.32 3.38
C LEU A 71 -1.46 -9.18 3.33
N GLU A 72 -0.83 -9.26 2.16
CA GLU A 72 0.45 -9.95 1.99
C GLU A 72 1.64 -8.98 2.09
N ILE A 73 2.58 -9.30 2.97
CA ILE A 73 3.86 -8.59 3.14
C ILE A 73 4.97 -9.58 2.72
N PRO A 74 5.53 -9.46 1.49
CA PRO A 74 6.45 -10.45 0.95
C PRO A 74 7.68 -10.71 1.83
N TRP A 75 8.21 -9.65 2.41
CA TRP A 75 9.23 -9.69 3.44
C TRP A 75 9.15 -8.45 4.31
N SER A 76 9.59 -8.59 5.56
CA SER A 76 9.75 -7.50 6.50
C SER A 76 10.99 -7.78 7.34
N ALA A 77 12.05 -7.01 7.10
CA ALA A 77 13.33 -7.20 7.75
C ALA A 77 13.90 -5.88 8.27
N ALA A 78 14.83 -5.98 9.22
CA ALA A 78 15.58 -4.83 9.71
C ALA A 78 16.31 -4.09 8.57
N PRO A 79 16.41 -2.75 8.62
CA PRO A 79 16.25 -1.92 9.82
C PRO A 79 14.86 -1.29 10.04
N LEU A 80 13.97 -1.26 9.04
CA LEU A 80 12.62 -0.67 9.17
C LEU A 80 11.56 -1.73 8.80
N PRO A 81 11.10 -2.54 9.77
CA PRO A 81 10.05 -3.54 9.52
C PRO A 81 8.71 -2.88 9.20
N ALA A 82 7.79 -3.66 8.64
CA ALA A 82 6.40 -3.26 8.50
C ALA A 82 5.77 -3.05 9.89
N THR A 83 4.91 -2.05 10.02
CA THR A 83 4.30 -1.68 11.31
C THR A 83 2.79 -1.50 11.20
N LEU A 84 2.09 -1.85 12.27
CA LEU A 84 0.69 -1.49 12.51
C LEU A 84 0.67 -0.32 13.50
N ASP A 85 0.19 0.84 13.08
CA ASP A 85 0.12 2.06 13.89
C ASP A 85 -1.32 2.39 14.27
N PHE A 86 -1.59 2.38 15.58
CA PHE A 86 -2.92 2.58 16.16
C PHE A 86 -3.24 4.07 16.39
N THR A 87 -2.29 4.99 16.19
CA THR A 87 -2.46 6.41 16.52
C THR A 87 -3.65 7.05 15.78
N ALA A 88 -3.85 6.70 14.50
CA ALA A 88 -4.95 7.24 13.70
C ALA A 88 -6.32 6.71 14.13
N ALA A 89 -6.40 5.45 14.57
CA ALA A 89 -7.63 4.85 15.11
C ALA A 89 -8.00 5.42 16.49
N PHE A 90 -7.02 5.90 17.26
CA PHE A 90 -7.20 6.37 18.64
C PHE A 90 -6.72 7.83 18.84
N PRO A 91 -7.34 8.83 18.19
CA PRO A 91 -6.89 10.23 18.23
C PRO A 91 -7.00 10.88 19.63
N SER A 92 -7.79 10.29 20.54
CA SER A 92 -7.90 10.72 21.93
C SER A 92 -6.76 10.23 22.83
N GLY A 93 -5.88 9.35 22.32
CA GLY A 93 -4.74 8.79 23.05
C GLY A 93 -5.04 7.59 23.94
N ASN A 94 -6.30 7.11 23.95
CA ASN A 94 -6.69 5.89 24.67
C ASN A 94 -6.31 4.64 23.85
N LEU A 95 -5.02 4.36 23.74
CA LEU A 95 -4.47 3.25 22.95
C LEU A 95 -4.96 1.87 23.48
N PRO A 96 -5.08 0.86 22.60
CA PRO A 96 -5.55 -0.47 22.98
C PRO A 96 -4.59 -1.15 23.95
N THR A 97 -5.12 -1.76 25.00
CA THR A 97 -4.31 -2.49 26.00
C THR A 97 -4.02 -3.94 25.59
N GLU A 98 -4.76 -4.45 24.62
CA GLU A 98 -4.62 -5.78 24.04
C GLU A 98 -4.86 -5.71 22.54
N VAL A 99 -3.97 -6.34 21.78
CA VAL A 99 -4.02 -6.46 20.32
C VAL A 99 -3.85 -7.94 19.99
N THR A 100 -4.71 -8.47 19.12
CA THR A 100 -4.56 -9.81 18.58
C THR A 100 -4.42 -9.77 17.07
N ILE A 101 -3.47 -10.53 16.53
CA ILE A 101 -3.17 -10.55 15.10
C ILE A 101 -3.15 -12.00 14.64
N THR A 102 -3.99 -12.34 13.68
CA THR A 102 -3.95 -13.64 13.00
C THR A 102 -3.14 -13.47 11.72
N LEU A 103 -2.02 -14.19 11.61
CA LEU A 103 -1.15 -14.14 10.43
C LEU A 103 -0.40 -15.44 10.18
N ARG A 104 -0.04 -15.71 8.91
CA ARG A 104 0.94 -16.74 8.52
C ARG A 104 2.27 -16.07 8.13
N GLY A 105 3.37 -16.81 8.18
CA GLY A 105 4.67 -16.37 7.68
C GLY A 105 5.82 -17.25 8.14
N GLU A 106 7.04 -16.91 7.70
CA GLU A 106 8.27 -17.58 8.08
C GLU A 106 9.15 -16.69 8.96
N SER A 107 9.73 -17.28 10.02
CA SER A 107 10.60 -16.58 10.98
C SER A 107 9.98 -15.30 11.54
N LEU A 108 8.78 -15.44 12.11
CA LEU A 108 7.98 -14.32 12.56
C LEU A 108 8.47 -13.76 13.90
N GLU A 109 8.62 -12.45 13.96
CA GLU A 109 8.85 -11.69 15.19
C GLU A 109 7.92 -10.47 15.21
N LEU A 110 7.08 -10.37 16.23
CA LEU A 110 6.21 -9.22 16.46
C LEU A 110 6.68 -8.48 17.70
N THR A 111 6.81 -7.16 17.61
CA THR A 111 7.26 -6.29 18.70
C THR A 111 6.28 -5.16 18.91
N ALA A 112 5.66 -5.07 20.09
CA ALA A 112 4.77 -3.98 20.47
C ALA A 112 5.55 -2.86 21.17
N THR A 113 5.25 -1.61 20.83
CA THR A 113 5.81 -0.41 21.46
C THR A 113 4.73 0.52 22.01
N ASP A 114 5.02 1.16 23.13
CA ASP A 114 4.17 2.21 23.71
C ASP A 114 4.37 3.57 23.01
N SER A 115 3.63 4.59 23.49
CA SER A 115 3.73 5.97 22.97
C SER A 115 5.07 6.66 23.22
N GLY A 116 5.91 6.08 24.09
CA GLY A 116 7.29 6.51 24.31
C GLY A 116 8.30 5.83 23.37
N GLY A 117 7.85 4.93 22.49
CA GLY A 117 8.71 4.12 21.64
C GLY A 117 9.44 3.00 22.39
N THR A 118 9.02 2.67 23.61
CA THR A 118 9.62 1.58 24.39
C THR A 118 8.95 0.27 23.99
N THR A 119 9.74 -0.77 23.73
CA THR A 119 9.20 -2.12 23.56
C THR A 119 8.53 -2.59 24.86
N VAL A 120 7.25 -2.92 24.76
CA VAL A 120 6.41 -3.32 25.90
C VAL A 120 5.99 -4.78 25.87
N ASP A 121 5.96 -5.39 24.69
CA ASP A 121 5.68 -6.82 24.51
C ASP A 121 6.32 -7.33 23.20
N SER A 122 6.56 -8.63 23.10
CA SER A 122 7.12 -9.25 21.89
C SER A 122 6.84 -10.75 21.83
N VAL A 123 6.61 -11.28 20.63
CA VAL A 123 6.42 -12.71 20.39
C VAL A 123 7.21 -13.16 19.16
N THR A 124 7.74 -14.38 19.21
CA THR A 124 8.43 -15.03 18.09
C THR A 124 7.79 -16.38 17.80
N ALA A 125 7.75 -16.78 16.52
CA ALA A 125 7.23 -18.06 16.10
C ALA A 125 7.99 -18.67 14.91
N ASP A 126 8.06 -20.01 14.93
CA ASP A 126 8.62 -20.83 13.86
C ASP A 126 7.60 -21.07 12.73
N PRO A 127 8.05 -21.28 11.48
CA PRO A 127 7.16 -21.45 10.33
C PRO A 127 6.26 -22.68 10.48
N THR A 128 4.94 -22.48 10.37
CA THR A 128 3.96 -23.58 10.42
C THR A 128 3.13 -23.74 9.15
N GLY A 129 3.29 -22.84 8.18
CA GLY A 129 2.54 -22.84 6.91
C GLY A 129 1.05 -22.53 7.04
N ALA A 130 0.52 -22.38 8.26
CA ALA A 130 -0.87 -22.04 8.54
C ALA A 130 -0.95 -20.71 9.33
N PRO A 131 -2.05 -19.94 9.22
CA PRO A 131 -2.28 -18.76 10.06
C PRO A 131 -2.26 -19.10 11.56
N GLN A 132 -1.65 -18.22 12.34
CA GLN A 132 -1.52 -18.32 13.79
C GLN A 132 -2.04 -17.04 14.45
N LEU A 133 -2.71 -17.20 15.59
CA LEU A 133 -3.16 -16.09 16.42
C LEU A 133 -2.06 -15.68 17.41
N PHE A 134 -1.70 -14.41 17.38
CA PHE A 134 -0.76 -13.77 18.31
C PHE A 134 -1.50 -12.77 19.20
N THR A 135 -1.13 -12.69 20.47
CA THR A 135 -1.70 -11.72 21.43
C THR A 135 -0.57 -10.91 22.05
N LEU A 136 -0.67 -9.59 21.98
CA LEU A 136 0.25 -8.63 22.59
C LEU A 136 -0.55 -7.75 23.56
N SER A 137 0.00 -7.50 24.75
CA SER A 137 -0.73 -6.75 25.78
C SER A 137 0.16 -5.80 26.57
N HIS A 138 -0.35 -4.59 26.85
CA HIS A 138 0.30 -3.64 27.73
C HIS A 138 -0.73 -2.74 28.44
N PRO A 139 -0.68 -2.61 29.79
CA PRO A 139 -1.65 -1.80 30.54
C PRO A 139 -1.59 -0.29 30.23
N GLY A 140 -0.45 0.21 29.73
CA GLY A 140 -0.29 1.60 29.29
C GLY A 140 -0.77 1.88 27.87
N GLY A 141 -1.26 0.86 27.16
CA GLY A 141 -1.65 0.93 25.76
C GLY A 141 -0.50 0.64 24.78
N ILE A 142 -0.85 0.09 23.62
CA ILE A 142 0.06 -0.24 22.52
C ILE A 142 -0.13 0.79 21.42
N GLN A 143 0.93 1.52 21.05
CA GLN A 143 0.88 2.49 19.94
C GLN A 143 1.16 1.82 18.60
N GLN A 144 2.13 0.92 18.56
CA GLN A 144 2.59 0.33 17.33
C GLN A 144 2.98 -1.14 17.54
N VAL A 145 2.75 -1.98 16.53
CA VAL A 145 3.28 -3.34 16.45
C VAL A 145 4.12 -3.47 15.20
N ALA A 146 5.42 -3.72 15.35
CA ALA A 146 6.32 -4.06 14.25
C ALA A 146 6.24 -5.57 13.96
N ILE A 147 6.17 -5.94 12.69
CA ILE A 147 6.12 -7.33 12.22
C ILE A 147 7.36 -7.59 11.38
N SER A 148 8.18 -8.58 11.73
CA SER A 148 9.35 -9.03 10.96
C SER A 148 9.18 -10.49 10.56
N GLY A 149 9.73 -10.86 9.40
CA GLY A 149 9.62 -12.20 8.83
C GLY A 149 9.57 -12.18 7.30
N SER A 150 9.18 -13.29 6.70
CA SER A 150 8.96 -13.38 5.25
C SER A 150 7.68 -14.13 4.91
N GLN A 151 7.17 -13.92 3.70
CA GLN A 151 5.90 -14.48 3.22
C GLN A 151 4.74 -14.25 4.21
N ILE A 152 4.73 -13.07 4.82
CA ILE A 152 3.77 -12.74 5.86
C ILE A 152 2.42 -12.50 5.18
N CYS A 153 1.35 -13.05 5.74
CA CYS A 153 0.00 -12.71 5.33
C CYS A 153 -0.86 -12.52 6.57
N VAL A 154 -1.38 -11.30 6.74
CA VAL A 154 -2.23 -10.90 7.86
C VAL A 154 -3.68 -11.07 7.43
N THR A 155 -4.39 -11.95 8.14
CA THR A 155 -5.79 -12.31 7.84
C THR A 155 -6.78 -11.58 8.73
N GLU A 156 -6.41 -11.32 9.98
CA GLU A 156 -7.30 -10.66 10.93
C GLU A 156 -6.51 -9.82 11.92
N LEU A 157 -7.02 -8.61 12.20
CA LEU A 157 -6.54 -7.75 13.28
C LEU A 157 -7.71 -7.45 14.23
N CYS A 158 -7.55 -7.78 15.51
CA CYS A 158 -8.46 -7.32 16.55
C CYS A 158 -7.77 -6.49 17.62
N PHE A 159 -8.52 -5.56 18.21
CA PHE A 159 -8.06 -4.74 19.33
C PHE A 159 -9.24 -4.27 20.19
N ALA A 160 -8.97 -4.02 21.47
CA ALA A 160 -9.99 -3.53 22.39
C ALA A 160 -10.17 -2.02 22.25
N VAL A 161 -11.39 -1.58 21.90
CA VAL A 161 -11.80 -0.18 21.97
C VAL A 161 -12.46 0.09 23.31
N THR A 162 -12.04 1.17 23.97
CA THR A 162 -12.79 1.70 25.11
C THR A 162 -13.89 2.60 24.55
N SER A 163 -15.12 2.09 24.48
CA SER A 163 -16.26 2.93 24.12
C SER A 163 -16.47 3.97 25.22
N ILE A 164 -16.13 5.22 24.91
CA ILE A 164 -16.34 6.39 25.78
C ILE A 164 -17.76 6.95 25.67
N ALA A 165 -18.68 6.27 24.97
CA ALA A 165 -20.07 6.66 24.96
C ALA A 165 -20.64 6.50 26.39
N PRO A 166 -21.06 7.61 27.03
CA PRO A 166 -21.61 7.59 28.37
C PRO A 166 -22.92 6.78 28.34
N GLN A 167 -22.92 5.62 29.00
CA GLN A 167 -24.11 4.79 29.12
C GLN A 167 -25.07 5.40 30.12
N PHE A 168 -26.37 5.34 29.84
CA PHE A 168 -27.41 5.80 30.75
C PHE A 168 -28.67 4.93 30.64
N VAL A 169 -29.62 5.17 31.53
CA VAL A 169 -30.99 4.65 31.42
C VAL A 169 -31.93 5.83 31.14
N ARG A 170 -32.62 5.79 30.00
CA ARG A 170 -33.55 6.84 29.58
C ARG A 170 -34.74 6.89 30.54
N GLY A 171 -34.97 8.07 31.12
CA GLY A 171 -35.97 8.30 32.16
C GLY A 171 -35.46 8.24 33.61
N ASP A 172 -34.25 7.73 33.87
CA ASP A 172 -33.61 7.74 35.20
C ASP A 172 -32.67 8.95 35.25
N VAL A 173 -33.23 10.12 35.57
CA VAL A 173 -32.57 11.42 35.45
C VAL A 173 -31.64 11.68 36.63
N ASP A 174 -31.99 11.13 37.80
CA ASP A 174 -31.17 11.24 39.01
C ASP A 174 -30.09 10.15 39.14
N ALA A 175 -30.01 9.23 38.16
CA ALA A 175 -29.08 8.11 38.10
C ALA A 175 -29.15 7.20 39.33
N SER A 176 -30.34 7.05 39.92
CA SER A 176 -30.58 6.16 41.06
C SER A 176 -30.67 4.68 40.67
N GLY A 177 -30.72 4.38 39.38
CA GLY A 177 -30.97 3.04 38.83
C GLY A 177 -32.46 2.67 38.78
N GLN A 178 -33.35 3.60 39.10
CA GLN A 178 -34.80 3.42 39.05
C GLN A 178 -35.45 4.60 38.33
N VAL A 179 -36.39 4.30 37.43
CA VAL A 179 -37.23 5.31 36.78
C VAL A 179 -38.49 5.52 37.62
N ASP A 180 -38.60 6.66 38.32
CA ASP A 180 -39.70 6.99 39.22
C ASP A 180 -40.13 8.48 39.19
N LEU A 181 -40.94 8.92 40.16
CA LEU A 181 -41.49 10.28 40.20
C LEU A 181 -40.41 11.34 40.50
N ALA A 182 -39.32 10.98 41.17
CA ALA A 182 -38.20 11.88 41.47
C ALA A 182 -37.55 12.38 40.17
N ASP A 183 -37.45 11.52 39.15
CA ASP A 183 -36.93 11.86 37.82
C ASP A 183 -37.80 12.93 37.15
N ALA A 184 -39.12 12.77 37.17
CA ALA A 184 -40.05 13.74 36.59
C ALA A 184 -39.95 15.12 37.27
N ILE A 185 -39.71 15.14 38.59
CA ILE A 185 -39.46 16.38 39.34
C ILE A 185 -38.14 17.01 38.89
N GLN A 186 -37.09 16.20 38.69
CA GLN A 186 -35.79 16.68 38.30
C GLN A 186 -35.77 17.27 36.88
N ILE A 187 -36.55 16.71 35.95
CA ILE A 187 -36.78 17.30 34.62
C ILE A 187 -37.43 18.69 34.75
N LEU A 188 -38.41 18.83 35.64
CA LEU A 188 -39.07 20.12 35.89
C LEU A 188 -38.10 21.15 36.50
N ASP A 189 -37.24 20.74 37.43
CA ASP A 189 -36.22 21.61 38.01
C ASP A 189 -35.14 22.03 37.01
N TYR A 190 -34.73 21.12 36.12
CA TYR A 190 -33.86 21.45 34.99
C TYR A 190 -34.52 22.49 34.07
N PHE A 191 -35.76 22.23 33.64
CA PHE A 191 -36.45 23.05 32.66
C PHE A 191 -36.89 24.43 33.18
N PHE A 192 -37.45 24.50 34.39
CA PHE A 192 -38.00 25.76 34.95
C PHE A 192 -37.02 26.50 35.85
N SER A 193 -36.15 25.78 36.56
CA SER A 193 -35.24 26.36 37.54
C SER A 193 -33.79 26.40 37.06
N GLY A 194 -33.48 25.80 35.91
CA GLY A 194 -32.12 25.75 35.35
C GLY A 194 -31.15 24.91 36.18
N ALA A 195 -31.67 23.96 36.97
CA ALA A 195 -30.83 23.04 37.74
C ALA A 195 -29.96 22.22 36.77
N PRO A 196 -28.65 22.03 37.04
CA PRO A 196 -27.80 21.24 36.15
C PRO A 196 -28.12 19.75 36.23
N LEU A 197 -28.04 19.05 35.09
CA LEU A 197 -28.12 17.59 35.01
C LEU A 197 -26.76 17.02 34.57
N ALA A 198 -26.36 15.92 35.19
CA ALA A 198 -25.15 15.18 34.81
C ALA A 198 -25.33 14.44 33.47
N CYS A 199 -26.55 13.96 33.21
CA CYS A 199 -26.96 13.35 31.96
C CYS A 199 -28.25 13.96 31.41
N VAL A 200 -28.13 14.84 30.42
CA VAL A 200 -29.27 15.52 29.79
C VAL A 200 -30.03 14.56 28.88
N SER A 201 -29.33 13.62 28.24
CA SER A 201 -29.95 12.57 27.40
C SER A 201 -30.90 11.67 28.18
N ALA A 202 -30.69 11.46 29.49
CA ALA A 202 -31.62 10.73 30.34
C ALA A 202 -32.95 11.47 30.56
N ALA A 203 -32.94 12.80 30.51
CA ALA A 203 -34.10 13.67 30.69
C ALA A 203 -34.92 13.89 29.41
N ASP A 204 -34.38 13.56 28.23
CA ASP A 204 -35.14 13.45 26.98
C ASP A 204 -35.79 12.06 26.89
N THR A 205 -36.84 11.90 27.68
CA THR A 205 -37.50 10.62 27.93
C THR A 205 -38.23 10.06 26.72
N ASN A 206 -38.64 10.92 25.79
CA ASN A 206 -39.33 10.52 24.56
C ASN A 206 -38.44 10.58 23.31
N ASP A 207 -37.15 10.90 23.48
CA ASP A 207 -36.14 10.95 22.44
C ASP A 207 -36.49 11.93 21.30
N ALA A 208 -37.04 13.08 21.66
CA ALA A 208 -37.45 14.12 20.73
C ALA A 208 -36.33 15.13 20.40
N GLN A 209 -35.09 14.82 20.78
CA GLN A 209 -33.89 15.63 20.60
C GLN A 209 -33.92 16.96 21.35
N GLY A 210 -34.55 16.96 22.54
CA GLY A 210 -34.60 18.13 23.40
C GLY A 210 -35.54 17.99 24.59
N VAL A 211 -35.02 18.30 25.78
CA VAL A 211 -35.77 18.27 27.04
C VAL A 211 -36.81 19.39 27.12
N ASN A 212 -38.08 19.01 27.22
CA ASN A 212 -39.21 19.92 27.35
C ASN A 212 -40.35 19.32 28.20
N ILE A 213 -41.49 20.03 28.30
CA ILE A 213 -42.63 19.55 29.11
C ILE A 213 -43.23 18.23 28.60
N GLY A 214 -43.04 17.91 27.32
CA GLY A 214 -43.42 16.65 26.71
C GLY A 214 -42.71 15.46 27.35
N ASP A 215 -41.48 15.62 27.82
CA ASP A 215 -40.72 14.58 28.52
C ASP A 215 -41.32 14.25 29.88
N VAL A 216 -41.68 15.27 30.64
CA VAL A 216 -42.37 15.10 31.92
C VAL A 216 -43.71 14.38 31.73
N ILE A 217 -44.48 14.78 30.71
CA ILE A 217 -45.78 14.15 30.41
C ILE A 217 -45.57 12.69 29.99
N PHE A 218 -44.60 12.42 29.12
CA PHE A 218 -44.29 11.08 28.63
C PHE A 218 -43.83 10.17 29.77
N LEU A 219 -42.91 10.63 30.62
CA LEU A 219 -42.44 9.89 31.78
C LEU A 219 -43.57 9.56 32.76
N LEU A 220 -44.47 10.51 33.05
CA LEU A 220 -45.64 10.24 33.89
C LEU A 220 -46.62 9.24 33.24
N GLN A 221 -46.73 9.22 31.91
CA GLN A 221 -47.52 8.21 31.19
C GLN A 221 -46.89 6.82 31.32
N VAL A 222 -45.57 6.70 31.19
CA VAL A 222 -44.82 5.46 31.45
C VAL A 222 -45.09 4.95 32.87
N LEU A 223 -44.98 5.83 33.88
CA LEU A 223 -45.10 5.46 35.30
C LEU A 223 -46.52 5.05 35.72
N PHE A 224 -47.55 5.74 35.24
CA PHE A 224 -48.92 5.58 35.75
C PHE A 224 -49.88 4.87 34.78
N SER A 225 -49.58 4.84 33.49
CA SER A 225 -50.46 4.21 32.49
C SER A 225 -49.97 2.85 32.02
N GLY A 226 -48.65 2.58 32.08
CA GLY A 226 -48.05 1.29 31.70
C GLY A 226 -48.12 0.93 30.20
N ASP A 227 -48.85 1.73 29.40
CA ASP A 227 -49.01 1.55 27.96
C ASP A 227 -47.83 2.12 27.13
N PHE A 228 -46.88 2.79 27.78
CA PHE A 228 -45.72 3.44 27.16
C PHE A 228 -44.42 2.92 27.80
N VAL A 229 -43.38 2.77 26.98
CA VAL A 229 -42.03 2.39 27.39
C VAL A 229 -41.06 3.41 26.78
N PRO A 230 -40.09 3.95 27.55
CA PRO A 230 -39.08 4.83 27.00
C PRO A 230 -38.34 4.18 25.81
N PRO A 231 -38.00 4.95 24.76
CA PRO A 231 -37.07 4.49 23.74
C PRO A 231 -35.75 4.05 24.37
N ALA A 232 -35.02 3.17 23.68
CA ALA A 232 -33.71 2.73 24.15
C ALA A 232 -32.79 3.95 24.41
N PRO A 233 -31.93 3.93 25.45
CA PRO A 233 -31.65 2.81 26.35
C PRO A 233 -32.60 2.71 27.57
N TYR A 234 -33.48 1.69 27.63
CA TYR A 234 -34.33 1.35 28.78
C TYR A 234 -34.75 -0.13 28.69
N PRO A 235 -34.84 -0.90 29.79
CA PRO A 235 -34.59 -0.55 31.20
C PRO A 235 -33.13 -0.76 31.65
N SER A 236 -32.24 -1.15 30.74
CA SER A 236 -30.83 -1.42 31.03
C SER A 236 -29.94 -0.31 30.46
N CYS A 237 -28.77 -0.14 31.07
CA CYS A 237 -27.74 0.76 30.60
C CYS A 237 -27.40 0.50 29.12
N GLY A 238 -27.27 1.57 28.35
CA GLY A 238 -26.83 1.51 26.97
C GLY A 238 -26.41 2.88 26.47
N ALA A 239 -25.75 2.90 25.32
CA ALA A 239 -25.50 4.14 24.58
C ALA A 239 -26.80 4.64 23.92
N ASP A 240 -26.82 5.93 23.58
CA ASP A 240 -27.93 6.49 22.81
C ASP A 240 -27.92 5.93 21.37
N PRO A 241 -28.95 5.17 20.93
CA PRO A 241 -29.02 4.69 19.54
C PRO A 241 -29.33 5.82 18.54
N THR A 242 -29.71 6.99 19.03
CA THR A 242 -30.08 8.18 18.25
C THR A 242 -29.27 9.39 18.73
N PRO A 243 -27.91 9.37 18.60
CA PRO A 243 -27.07 10.41 19.17
C PRO A 243 -27.43 11.81 18.67
N ASP A 244 -27.53 12.76 19.60
CA ASP A 244 -27.86 14.16 19.33
C ASP A 244 -26.92 15.12 20.08
N ALA A 245 -27.31 16.40 20.18
CA ALA A 245 -26.52 17.43 20.84
C ALA A 245 -26.64 17.44 22.38
N LEU A 246 -27.44 16.55 22.97
CA LEU A 246 -27.62 16.45 24.42
C LEU A 246 -26.42 15.75 25.05
N SER A 247 -25.88 16.37 26.10
CA SER A 247 -24.71 15.84 26.79
C SER A 247 -25.09 14.81 27.83
N CYS A 248 -24.35 13.71 27.90
CA CYS A 248 -24.33 12.84 29.07
C CYS A 248 -22.90 12.74 29.60
N THR A 249 -22.58 13.43 30.68
CA THR A 249 -21.18 13.51 31.15
C THR A 249 -20.82 12.43 32.15
N SER A 250 -21.78 11.97 32.95
CA SER A 250 -21.63 10.87 33.89
C SER A 250 -23.00 10.27 34.22
N PHE A 251 -23.01 8.97 34.51
CA PHE A 251 -24.19 8.25 34.97
C PHE A 251 -23.77 7.15 35.95
N ASP A 252 -23.81 7.44 37.25
CA ASP A 252 -23.18 6.60 38.28
C ASP A 252 -23.79 5.19 38.40
N ALA A 253 -25.03 5.02 37.95
CA ALA A 253 -25.72 3.72 37.90
C ALA A 253 -25.30 2.83 36.73
N CYS A 254 -24.53 3.34 35.75
CA CYS A 254 -24.05 2.59 34.59
C CYS A 254 -22.52 2.45 34.59
N PRO A 255 -21.96 1.29 34.18
CA PRO A 255 -20.51 1.13 34.05
C PRO A 255 -19.97 2.09 32.99
N SER A 256 -18.94 2.86 33.34
CA SER A 256 -18.22 3.68 32.37
C SER A 256 -17.25 2.80 31.57
N GLY A 257 -17.53 2.62 30.27
CA GLY A 257 -16.66 1.91 29.33
C GLY A 257 -16.96 0.42 29.23
N VAL A 258 -17.51 0.00 28.10
CA VAL A 258 -17.44 -1.40 27.68
C VAL A 258 -16.18 -1.52 26.82
N LEU A 259 -15.30 -2.45 27.19
CA LEU A 259 -14.24 -2.93 26.30
C LEU A 259 -14.94 -3.80 25.24
N GLU A 260 -15.25 -3.21 24.10
CA GLU A 260 -15.68 -3.99 22.94
C GLU A 260 -14.41 -4.34 22.14
N SER A 261 -14.30 -5.60 21.70
CA SER A 261 -13.25 -6.00 20.77
C SER A 261 -13.74 -5.71 19.37
N GLU A 262 -13.01 -4.88 18.62
CA GLU A 262 -13.20 -4.69 17.19
C GLU A 262 -12.25 -5.63 16.45
N CYS A 263 -12.77 -6.37 15.47
CA CYS A 263 -12.01 -7.28 14.61
C CYS A 263 -12.21 -6.89 13.14
N HIS A 264 -11.13 -6.97 12.36
CA HIS A 264 -11.09 -6.61 10.95
C HIS A 264 -10.39 -7.69 10.14
N ASP A 265 -11.16 -8.35 9.29
CA ASP A 265 -10.73 -9.52 8.49
C ASP A 265 -10.40 -9.14 7.04
N SER A 266 -10.43 -7.83 6.72
CA SER A 266 -10.06 -7.34 5.39
C SER A 266 -9.40 -5.97 5.48
N PRO A 267 -8.25 -5.77 4.82
CA PRO A 267 -7.60 -4.48 4.75
C PRO A 267 -8.34 -3.54 3.79
N VAL A 268 -8.39 -2.26 4.15
CA VAL A 268 -8.67 -1.18 3.19
C VAL A 268 -7.36 -0.77 2.53
N LEU A 269 -7.32 -0.89 1.21
CA LEU A 269 -6.11 -0.70 0.41
C LEU A 269 -6.15 0.62 -0.35
N ALA A 270 -5.06 1.37 -0.27
CA ALA A 270 -4.85 2.59 -1.03
C ALA A 270 -3.50 2.52 -1.78
N VAL A 271 -3.55 2.83 -3.07
CA VAL A 271 -2.36 2.99 -3.91
C VAL A 271 -2.05 4.48 -4.00
N SER A 272 -0.81 4.87 -3.71
CA SER A 272 -0.33 6.24 -3.87
C SER A 272 -0.58 6.67 -5.31
N GLU A 273 -1.11 7.88 -5.50
CA GLU A 273 -1.31 8.44 -6.84
C GLU A 273 0.01 8.69 -7.60
N PHE A 274 1.15 8.64 -6.89
CA PHE A 274 2.50 8.75 -7.45
C PHE A 274 3.20 7.40 -7.61
N ALA A 275 2.55 6.27 -7.27
CA ALA A 275 3.16 4.95 -7.35
C ALA A 275 3.63 4.59 -8.77
N LEU A 276 4.85 4.06 -8.88
CA LEU A 276 5.51 3.69 -10.12
C LEU A 276 5.78 2.18 -10.15
N LEU A 277 5.28 1.54 -11.20
CA LEU A 277 5.48 0.11 -11.44
C LEU A 277 6.66 -0.08 -12.39
N LEU A 278 7.84 -0.23 -11.82
CA LEU A 278 9.09 -0.42 -12.56
C LEU A 278 9.39 -1.90 -12.73
N ARG A 279 10.29 -2.23 -13.67
CA ARG A 279 10.70 -3.62 -13.92
C ARG A 279 11.32 -4.27 -12.67
N GLY A 280 12.11 -3.51 -11.91
CA GLY A 280 12.65 -3.96 -10.62
C GLY A 280 11.68 -3.84 -9.44
N GLY A 281 10.38 -3.67 -9.67
CA GLY A 281 9.41 -3.50 -8.60
C GLY A 281 8.97 -2.06 -8.46
N VAL A 282 8.67 -1.65 -7.24
CA VAL A 282 7.72 -0.57 -7.03
C VAL A 282 8.40 0.58 -6.33
N LEU A 283 8.16 1.80 -6.81
CA LEU A 283 8.60 3.02 -6.17
C LEU A 283 7.38 3.86 -5.81
N GLU A 284 7.27 4.25 -4.55
CA GLU A 284 6.12 4.98 -4.03
C GLU A 284 6.59 6.26 -3.37
N PRO A 285 6.86 7.31 -4.16
CA PRO A 285 7.40 8.52 -3.62
C PRO A 285 6.34 9.36 -2.92
N SER A 286 6.79 10.21 -1.99
CA SER A 286 6.00 11.33 -1.50
C SER A 286 5.86 12.40 -2.59
N GLU A 287 4.76 13.16 -2.55
CA GLU A 287 4.57 14.32 -3.41
C GLU A 287 5.77 15.29 -3.32
N GLY A 288 6.16 15.85 -4.47
CA GLY A 288 7.20 16.87 -4.57
C GLY A 288 8.36 16.50 -5.51
N PHE A 289 9.36 17.37 -5.55
CA PHE A 289 10.56 17.20 -6.37
C PHE A 289 11.77 17.00 -5.46
N ASP A 290 12.34 15.79 -5.45
CA ASP A 290 13.53 15.44 -4.67
C ASP A 290 14.81 15.85 -5.40
N VAL A 291 15.02 17.16 -5.54
CA VAL A 291 16.19 17.72 -6.25
C VAL A 291 17.50 17.35 -5.53
N GLU A 292 17.50 17.32 -4.20
CA GLU A 292 18.69 16.97 -3.41
C GLU A 292 19.07 15.50 -3.60
N GLY A 293 18.09 14.58 -3.56
CA GLY A 293 18.32 13.16 -3.83
C GLY A 293 18.77 12.89 -5.27
N ILE A 294 18.18 13.60 -6.24
CA ILE A 294 18.64 13.55 -7.65
C ILE A 294 20.11 13.96 -7.73
N ALA A 295 20.48 15.13 -7.20
CA ALA A 295 21.85 15.62 -7.23
C ALA A 295 22.83 14.69 -6.50
N ALA A 296 22.43 14.09 -5.38
CA ALA A 296 23.25 13.15 -4.62
C ALA A 296 23.44 11.80 -5.32
N SER A 297 22.52 11.39 -6.19
CA SER A 297 22.60 10.13 -6.95
C SER A 297 23.54 10.21 -8.16
N GLY A 298 23.86 11.43 -8.61
CA GLY A 298 24.68 11.69 -9.78
C GLY A 298 26.18 11.56 -9.52
N THR A 299 26.86 10.74 -10.33
CA THR A 299 28.32 10.80 -10.50
C THR A 299 28.63 10.99 -11.99
N GLY A 300 29.57 11.90 -12.31
CA GLY A 300 29.93 12.23 -13.69
C GLY A 300 29.29 13.53 -14.22
N ASP A 301 29.22 13.66 -15.55
CA ASP A 301 28.78 14.88 -16.24
C ASP A 301 27.25 15.01 -16.40
N VAL A 302 26.53 13.90 -16.18
CA VAL A 302 25.08 13.80 -16.36
C VAL A 302 24.47 13.10 -15.14
N VAL A 303 23.30 13.56 -14.70
CA VAL A 303 22.51 12.93 -13.63
C VAL A 303 21.23 12.37 -14.22
N ARG A 304 20.88 11.11 -13.87
CA ARG A 304 19.67 10.44 -14.33
C ARG A 304 18.68 10.24 -13.20
N PHE A 305 17.41 10.50 -13.50
CA PHE A 305 16.33 10.52 -12.51
C PHE A 305 15.01 10.08 -13.13
N LEU A 306 14.02 9.83 -12.29
CA LEU A 306 12.65 9.57 -12.73
C LEU A 306 11.87 10.89 -12.74
N LEU A 307 11.15 11.15 -13.82
CA LEU A 307 10.33 12.34 -14.01
C LEU A 307 8.91 11.92 -14.40
N GLN A 308 7.96 12.15 -13.49
CA GLN A 308 6.55 11.81 -13.67
C GLN A 308 5.74 13.05 -14.03
N PHE A 309 4.79 12.87 -14.96
CA PHE A 309 3.89 13.93 -15.44
C PHE A 309 2.44 13.69 -15.03
N ASP A 310 1.68 14.77 -14.88
CA ASP A 310 0.22 14.71 -14.65
C ASP A 310 -0.54 14.04 -15.80
N ALA A 311 -0.07 14.24 -17.03
CA ALA A 311 -0.70 13.68 -18.21
C ALA A 311 0.30 13.51 -19.36
N LEU A 312 -0.04 12.59 -20.26
CA LEU A 312 0.62 12.38 -21.55
C LEU A 312 -0.31 12.74 -22.72
N PRO A 313 0.23 13.06 -23.91
CA PRO A 313 1.66 13.22 -24.23
C PRO A 313 2.23 14.54 -23.70
N VAL A 314 3.55 14.57 -23.51
CA VAL A 314 4.33 15.79 -23.20
C VAL A 314 5.06 16.26 -24.45
N ASP A 315 5.40 17.55 -24.51
CA ASP A 315 6.20 18.11 -25.60
C ASP A 315 7.69 17.86 -25.34
N HIS A 316 8.27 16.89 -26.04
CA HIS A 316 9.67 16.51 -25.87
C HIS A 316 10.64 17.63 -26.27
N ASP A 317 10.28 18.45 -27.27
CA ASP A 317 11.14 19.56 -27.73
C ASP A 317 11.17 20.68 -26.69
N GLU A 318 10.04 20.94 -26.03
CA GLU A 318 9.95 21.90 -24.92
C GLU A 318 10.80 21.45 -23.72
N VAL A 319 10.64 20.20 -23.29
CA VAL A 319 11.43 19.64 -22.18
C VAL A 319 12.93 19.64 -22.51
N GLN A 320 13.30 19.29 -23.75
CA GLN A 320 14.68 19.31 -24.21
C GLN A 320 15.26 20.74 -24.28
N ALA A 321 14.47 21.74 -24.66
CA ALA A 321 14.90 23.14 -24.67
C ALA A 321 15.24 23.67 -23.28
N MET A 322 14.75 23.02 -22.22
CA MET A 322 15.10 23.31 -20.82
C MET A 322 16.40 22.61 -20.37
N GLY A 323 17.01 21.78 -21.22
CA GLY A 323 18.22 21.02 -20.88
C GLY A 323 17.96 19.65 -20.24
N VAL A 324 16.72 19.16 -20.34
CA VAL A 324 16.31 17.84 -19.81
C VAL A 324 16.08 16.89 -20.98
N GLU A 325 16.81 15.78 -21.02
CA GLU A 325 16.60 14.75 -22.03
C GLU A 325 15.68 13.64 -21.50
N LEU A 326 14.54 13.42 -22.14
CA LEU A 326 13.66 12.28 -21.84
C LEU A 326 14.18 11.02 -22.53
N LEU A 327 14.64 10.03 -21.75
CA LEU A 327 15.34 8.84 -22.24
C LEU A 327 14.41 7.66 -22.56
N GLU A 328 13.77 7.08 -21.53
CA GLU A 328 12.95 5.88 -21.64
C GLU A 328 11.62 6.09 -20.91
N TYR A 329 10.51 5.65 -21.52
CA TYR A 329 9.21 5.63 -20.85
C TYR A 329 9.09 4.38 -19.99
N VAL A 330 8.89 4.54 -18.67
CA VAL A 330 8.86 3.44 -17.70
C VAL A 330 7.46 3.14 -17.14
N GLY A 331 6.42 3.79 -17.67
CA GLY A 331 5.04 3.61 -17.23
C GLY A 331 4.58 4.66 -16.22
N GLY A 332 3.27 4.71 -15.92
CA GLY A 332 2.72 5.64 -14.92
C GLY A 332 2.92 7.12 -15.24
N ASN A 333 2.95 7.50 -16.52
CA ASN A 333 3.32 8.84 -17.00
C ASN A 333 4.76 9.26 -16.65
N THR A 334 5.65 8.29 -16.43
CA THR A 334 7.03 8.53 -16.00
C THR A 334 8.05 8.19 -17.06
N TYR A 335 9.04 9.05 -17.18
CA TYR A 335 10.24 8.82 -17.97
C TYR A 335 11.45 8.70 -17.05
N VAL A 336 12.42 7.89 -17.45
CA VAL A 336 13.81 8.18 -17.08
C VAL A 336 14.22 9.43 -17.85
N ALA A 337 14.73 10.44 -17.15
CA ALA A 337 15.23 11.67 -17.71
C ALA A 337 16.67 11.92 -17.28
N SER A 338 17.38 12.77 -18.03
CA SER A 338 18.73 13.19 -17.68
C SER A 338 18.95 14.69 -17.82
N VAL A 339 19.84 15.23 -17.00
CA VAL A 339 20.28 16.64 -17.01
C VAL A 339 21.80 16.70 -16.81
N SER A 340 22.42 17.80 -17.22
CA SER A 340 23.83 18.04 -16.90
C SER A 340 24.01 18.24 -15.38
N THR A 341 25.07 17.67 -14.82
CA THR A 341 25.37 17.81 -13.39
C THR A 341 25.48 19.28 -12.98
N GLY A 342 24.78 19.66 -11.90
CA GLY A 342 24.69 21.03 -11.40
C GLY A 342 23.56 21.87 -12.01
N THR A 343 22.65 21.26 -12.77
CA THR A 343 21.47 21.92 -13.38
C THR A 343 20.13 21.34 -12.94
N GLU A 344 20.13 20.51 -11.88
CA GLU A 344 18.97 19.74 -11.40
C GLU A 344 17.80 20.62 -10.93
N ASP A 345 18.05 21.87 -10.55
CA ASP A 345 17.02 22.85 -10.15
C ASP A 345 15.97 23.12 -11.25
N VAL A 346 16.27 22.76 -12.50
CA VAL A 346 15.33 22.88 -13.62
C VAL A 346 14.11 21.97 -13.48
N VAL A 347 14.23 20.86 -12.74
CA VAL A 347 13.23 19.79 -12.69
C VAL A 347 11.87 20.27 -12.17
N GLY A 348 11.85 21.13 -11.15
CA GLY A 348 10.61 21.70 -10.60
C GLY A 348 9.95 22.77 -11.49
N GLN A 349 10.56 23.12 -12.62
CA GLN A 349 10.06 24.14 -13.57
C GLN A 349 9.45 23.50 -14.82
N ILE A 350 9.59 22.18 -14.99
CA ILE A 350 9.15 21.47 -16.18
C ILE A 350 7.62 21.47 -16.24
N PRO A 351 7.00 21.89 -17.36
CA PRO A 351 5.56 21.88 -17.52
C PRO A 351 4.96 20.48 -17.32
N LEU A 352 3.84 20.41 -16.61
CA LEU A 352 3.11 19.16 -16.30
C LEU A 352 3.88 18.15 -15.45
N ALA A 353 5.12 18.43 -15.03
CA ALA A 353 5.83 17.59 -14.10
C ALA A 353 5.10 17.64 -12.74
N ARG A 354 4.80 16.47 -12.19
CA ARG A 354 4.11 16.31 -10.90
C ARG A 354 5.02 15.76 -9.80
N TRP A 355 6.06 15.03 -10.20
CA TRP A 355 7.01 14.44 -9.29
C TRP A 355 8.34 14.16 -10.01
N ALA A 356 9.44 14.26 -9.27
CA ALA A 356 10.72 13.74 -9.71
C ALA A 356 11.58 13.28 -8.52
N GLY A 357 12.39 12.25 -8.75
CA GLY A 357 13.32 11.75 -7.75
C GLY A 357 14.41 10.86 -8.33
N PRO A 358 15.43 10.51 -7.53
CA PRO A 358 16.53 9.65 -7.98
C PRO A 358 16.03 8.26 -8.40
N ILE A 359 16.78 7.57 -9.25
CA ILE A 359 16.53 6.15 -9.56
C ILE A 359 17.17 5.30 -8.46
N PRO A 360 16.41 4.60 -7.59
CA PRO A 360 17.02 3.78 -6.56
C PRO A 360 17.86 2.64 -7.17
N PRO A 361 19.07 2.34 -6.65
CA PRO A 361 19.89 1.25 -7.21
C PRO A 361 19.15 -0.07 -7.25
N LEU A 362 18.40 -0.41 -6.20
CA LEU A 362 17.71 -1.69 -6.14
C LEU A 362 16.75 -1.86 -7.31
N VAL A 363 15.95 -0.85 -7.71
CA VAL A 363 14.96 -0.99 -8.80
C VAL A 363 15.58 -1.25 -10.17
N LYS A 364 16.89 -1.11 -10.33
CA LYS A 364 17.63 -1.51 -11.53
C LYS A 364 17.91 -3.01 -11.56
N ILE A 365 17.98 -3.68 -10.41
CA ILE A 365 18.25 -5.13 -10.30
C ILE A 365 16.93 -5.89 -10.41
N SER A 366 16.82 -6.89 -11.26
CA SER A 366 15.61 -7.72 -11.35
C SER A 366 15.26 -8.40 -10.00
N PRO A 367 13.97 -8.60 -9.66
CA PRO A 367 13.59 -9.17 -8.37
C PRO A 367 14.19 -10.56 -8.11
N ILE A 368 14.34 -11.40 -9.14
CA ILE A 368 14.89 -12.75 -9.02
C ILE A 368 16.37 -12.75 -8.60
N LEU A 369 17.14 -11.73 -9.03
CA LEU A 369 18.53 -11.51 -8.63
C LEU A 369 18.68 -11.01 -7.18
N ARG A 370 17.59 -10.63 -6.51
CA ARG A 370 17.59 -10.23 -5.09
C ARG A 370 17.20 -11.36 -4.15
N SER A 371 16.95 -12.56 -4.68
CA SER A 371 16.50 -13.70 -3.89
C SER A 371 17.62 -14.26 -3.01
N PHE A 372 17.24 -14.83 -1.85
CA PHE A 372 18.20 -15.39 -0.88
C PHE A 372 18.88 -16.70 -1.34
N ASP A 373 18.36 -17.37 -2.37
CA ASP A 373 18.90 -18.63 -2.91
C ASP A 373 19.03 -18.58 -4.44
N LEU A 374 19.95 -17.75 -4.92
CA LEU A 374 20.26 -17.64 -6.36
C LEU A 374 20.64 -18.99 -7.00
N PRO A 375 21.43 -19.88 -6.38
CA PRO A 375 21.72 -21.20 -6.94
C PRO A 375 20.49 -22.05 -7.21
N ALA A 376 19.49 -22.04 -6.31
CA ALA A 376 18.26 -22.78 -6.51
C ALA A 376 17.35 -22.12 -7.57
N ASN A 377 17.28 -20.78 -7.59
CA ASN A 377 16.37 -20.03 -8.45
C ASN A 377 16.90 -19.81 -9.87
N LEU A 378 18.22 -19.75 -10.05
CA LEU A 378 18.89 -19.44 -11.32
C LEU A 378 20.06 -20.41 -11.61
N PRO A 379 19.86 -21.75 -11.58
CA PRO A 379 20.94 -22.72 -11.71
C PRO A 379 21.71 -22.63 -13.04
N TRP A 380 21.07 -22.13 -14.11
CA TRP A 380 21.71 -21.96 -15.42
C TRP A 380 22.60 -20.71 -15.52
N ALA A 381 22.38 -19.71 -14.66
CA ALA A 381 23.14 -18.46 -14.66
C ALA A 381 24.34 -18.51 -13.72
N MET A 382 24.41 -19.52 -12.83
CA MET A 382 25.47 -19.64 -11.83
C MET A 382 26.68 -20.41 -12.37
N ALA A 383 27.87 -19.87 -12.13
CA ALA A 383 29.13 -20.54 -12.40
C ALA A 383 29.62 -21.36 -11.17
N PRO A 384 30.50 -22.35 -11.35
CA PRO A 384 31.00 -23.18 -10.25
C PRO A 384 31.75 -22.43 -9.15
N ASP A 385 32.28 -21.24 -9.44
CA ASP A 385 32.99 -20.38 -8.50
C ASP A 385 32.06 -19.42 -7.72
N GLY A 386 30.73 -19.56 -7.90
CA GLY A 386 29.72 -18.75 -7.23
C GLY A 386 29.38 -17.44 -7.94
N SER A 387 30.02 -17.13 -9.07
CA SER A 387 29.66 -15.96 -9.87
C SER A 387 28.36 -16.19 -10.67
N ILE A 388 27.70 -15.10 -11.05
CA ILE A 388 26.41 -15.10 -11.75
C ILE A 388 26.52 -14.37 -13.09
N GLY A 389 26.00 -14.99 -14.13
CA GLY A 389 25.83 -14.42 -15.46
C GLY A 389 24.64 -13.46 -15.50
N ILE A 390 24.88 -12.24 -15.99
CA ILE A 390 23.90 -11.15 -16.05
C ILE A 390 23.91 -10.45 -17.41
N ASN A 391 22.77 -9.87 -17.77
CA ASN A 391 22.63 -8.87 -18.81
C ASN A 391 22.51 -7.50 -18.14
N VAL A 392 23.40 -6.57 -18.48
CA VAL A 392 23.40 -5.19 -17.99
C VAL A 392 23.01 -4.29 -19.14
N THR A 393 21.91 -3.56 -18.99
CA THR A 393 21.49 -2.53 -19.96
C THR A 393 21.90 -1.16 -19.45
N PHE A 394 22.47 -0.35 -20.33
CA PHE A 394 22.86 1.03 -20.03
C PHE A 394 21.83 2.00 -20.60
N HIS A 395 21.82 3.23 -20.08
CA HIS A 395 20.92 4.27 -20.60
C HIS A 395 21.38 4.77 -21.99
N ARG A 396 20.43 5.15 -22.85
CA ARG A 396 20.65 5.54 -24.27
C ARG A 396 21.66 6.66 -24.52
N ASP A 397 21.89 7.50 -23.52
CA ASP A 397 22.85 8.60 -23.53
C ASP A 397 24.23 8.20 -22.94
N THR A 398 24.41 6.93 -22.57
CA THR A 398 25.69 6.37 -22.11
C THR A 398 26.60 6.09 -23.32
N PRO A 399 27.84 6.61 -23.32
CA PRO A 399 28.83 6.28 -24.35
C PRO A 399 29.11 4.77 -24.42
N GLU A 400 29.23 4.25 -25.63
CA GLU A 400 29.39 2.80 -25.91
C GLU A 400 30.63 2.20 -25.24
N ASP A 401 31.71 2.98 -25.09
CA ASP A 401 32.97 2.56 -24.46
C ASP A 401 32.90 2.48 -22.93
N GLN A 402 31.86 3.03 -22.29
CA GLN A 402 31.75 3.08 -20.82
C GLN A 402 30.96 1.92 -20.21
N GLY A 403 30.25 1.12 -21.02
CA GLY A 403 29.41 0.03 -20.53
C GLY A 403 30.21 -1.10 -19.89
N GLY A 404 31.18 -1.66 -20.63
CA GLY A 404 32.03 -2.75 -20.14
C GLY A 404 32.97 -2.32 -19.01
N ASP A 405 33.48 -1.08 -19.06
CA ASP A 405 34.44 -0.55 -18.07
C ASP A 405 33.85 -0.55 -16.65
N ALA A 406 32.59 -0.15 -16.49
CA ALA A 406 31.89 -0.13 -15.20
C ALA A 406 31.84 -1.53 -14.53
N ILE A 407 31.75 -2.58 -15.34
CA ILE A 407 31.70 -3.97 -14.87
C ILE A 407 33.10 -4.46 -14.49
N VAL A 408 34.10 -4.17 -15.32
CA VAL A 408 35.50 -4.55 -15.10
C VAL A 408 36.07 -3.86 -13.85
N GLU A 409 35.74 -2.58 -13.63
CA GLU A 409 36.17 -1.83 -12.45
C GLU A 409 35.69 -2.45 -11.12
N LEU A 410 34.53 -3.10 -11.15
CA LEU A 410 33.95 -3.83 -10.02
C LEU A 410 34.45 -5.29 -9.94
N GLY A 411 35.40 -5.68 -10.79
CA GLY A 411 35.97 -7.03 -10.82
C GLY A 411 35.12 -8.07 -11.53
N GLY A 412 34.17 -7.64 -12.37
CA GLY A 412 33.40 -8.50 -13.27
C GLY A 412 34.15 -8.85 -14.56
N GLU A 413 33.68 -9.88 -15.25
CA GLU A 413 34.17 -10.30 -16.57
C GLU A 413 33.10 -10.04 -17.63
N VAL A 414 33.45 -9.32 -18.69
CA VAL A 414 32.56 -9.10 -19.84
C VAL A 414 32.61 -10.32 -20.77
N LEU A 415 31.46 -10.91 -21.05
CA LEU A 415 31.29 -12.05 -21.95
C LEU A 415 31.00 -11.63 -23.40
N GLY A 416 30.29 -10.51 -23.58
CA GLY A 416 29.90 -10.01 -24.89
C GLY A 416 29.10 -8.71 -24.80
N GLU A 417 29.02 -7.99 -25.90
CA GLU A 417 28.35 -6.69 -25.98
C GLU A 417 27.44 -6.65 -27.22
N ILE A 418 26.27 -6.05 -27.06
CA ILE A 418 25.30 -5.78 -28.12
C ILE A 418 25.06 -4.27 -28.12
N ALA A 419 25.87 -3.56 -28.89
CA ALA A 419 25.91 -2.10 -28.93
C ALA A 419 24.54 -1.48 -29.25
N GLU A 420 23.80 -2.07 -30.19
CA GLU A 420 22.48 -1.57 -30.61
C GLU A 420 21.42 -1.66 -29.50
N LEU A 421 21.63 -2.53 -28.50
CA LEU A 421 20.76 -2.69 -27.35
C LEU A 421 21.35 -2.05 -26.08
N GLN A 422 22.54 -1.44 -26.18
CA GLN A 422 23.35 -1.01 -25.04
C GLN A 422 23.42 -2.06 -23.94
N LEU A 423 23.61 -3.31 -24.36
CA LEU A 423 23.54 -4.46 -23.50
C LEU A 423 24.92 -5.09 -23.41
N VAL A 424 25.42 -5.25 -22.18
CA VAL A 424 26.65 -5.99 -21.88
C VAL A 424 26.27 -7.26 -21.13
N GLN A 425 26.71 -8.39 -21.65
CA GLN A 425 26.64 -9.67 -20.97
C GLN A 425 27.91 -9.84 -20.14
N ALA A 426 27.76 -10.17 -18.87
CA ALA A 426 28.89 -10.26 -17.96
C ALA A 426 28.68 -11.33 -16.89
N VAL A 427 29.77 -11.67 -16.21
CA VAL A 427 29.78 -12.51 -15.02
C VAL A 427 30.32 -11.68 -13.86
N VAL A 428 29.60 -11.66 -12.74
CA VAL A 428 29.98 -10.92 -11.53
C VAL A 428 29.80 -11.77 -10.29
N GLN A 429 30.47 -11.40 -9.19
CA GLN A 429 30.09 -11.94 -7.87
C GLN A 429 28.75 -11.31 -7.43
N PRO A 430 27.82 -12.07 -6.83
CA PRO A 430 26.52 -11.55 -6.41
C PRO A 430 26.59 -10.30 -5.51
N ASP A 431 27.61 -10.22 -4.64
CA ASP A 431 27.83 -9.07 -3.75
C ASP A 431 28.07 -7.75 -4.50
N PHE A 432 28.42 -7.79 -5.78
CA PHE A 432 28.67 -6.60 -6.60
C PHE A 432 27.43 -6.06 -7.31
N LEU A 433 26.29 -6.77 -7.28
CA LEU A 433 25.07 -6.35 -7.99
C LEU A 433 24.58 -4.96 -7.54
N VAL A 434 24.63 -4.68 -6.23
CA VAL A 434 24.23 -3.37 -5.69
C VAL A 434 25.21 -2.27 -6.09
N ALA A 435 26.51 -2.54 -6.04
CA ALA A 435 27.54 -1.59 -6.44
C ALA A 435 27.44 -1.26 -7.95
N LEU A 436 27.14 -2.26 -8.77
CA LEU A 436 26.90 -2.08 -10.20
C LEU A 436 25.64 -1.24 -10.44
N ALA A 437 24.56 -1.50 -9.70
CA ALA A 437 23.33 -0.72 -9.83
C ALA A 437 23.47 0.74 -9.35
N MET A 438 24.40 1.01 -8.43
CA MET A 438 24.75 2.38 -8.03
C MET A 438 25.43 3.17 -9.13
N ASN A 439 25.96 2.52 -10.17
CA ASN A 439 26.49 3.22 -11.34
C ASN A 439 25.34 3.95 -12.07
N ASN A 440 25.52 5.25 -12.26
CA ASN A 440 24.53 6.14 -12.89
C ASN A 440 24.26 5.81 -14.37
N ALA A 441 25.17 5.12 -15.06
CA ALA A 441 24.99 4.69 -16.45
C ALA A 441 24.11 3.43 -16.58
N VAL A 442 24.03 2.61 -15.53
CA VAL A 442 23.27 1.35 -15.54
C VAL A 442 21.78 1.65 -15.45
N ALA A 443 21.01 1.12 -16.42
CA ALA A 443 19.56 1.21 -16.49
C ALA A 443 18.88 -0.02 -15.87
N SER A 444 19.36 -1.23 -16.18
CA SER A 444 18.83 -2.46 -15.59
C SER A 444 19.83 -3.61 -15.56
N ILE A 445 19.65 -4.54 -14.62
CA ILE A 445 20.44 -5.76 -14.43
C ILE A 445 19.49 -6.95 -14.35
N GLU A 446 19.58 -7.84 -15.34
CA GLU A 446 18.78 -9.05 -15.48
C GLU A 446 19.67 -10.28 -15.43
N PRO A 447 19.19 -11.46 -15.01
CA PRO A 447 19.96 -12.68 -15.17
C PRO A 447 20.19 -12.96 -16.65
N ILE A 448 21.30 -13.64 -16.99
CA ILE A 448 21.46 -14.14 -18.34
C ILE A 448 20.32 -15.12 -18.66
N GLY A 449 19.83 -15.05 -19.90
CA GLY A 449 18.75 -15.91 -20.35
C GLY A 449 19.13 -17.39 -20.25
N MET A 450 18.14 -18.25 -20.12
CA MET A 450 18.37 -19.69 -20.19
C MET A 450 19.08 -20.04 -21.51
N PRO A 451 20.06 -20.96 -21.49
CA PRO A 451 20.64 -21.49 -22.71
C PRO A 451 19.53 -22.02 -23.64
N LEU A 452 19.68 -21.79 -24.94
CA LEU A 452 18.77 -22.39 -25.91
C LEU A 452 18.93 -23.90 -25.88
N GLU A 453 17.85 -24.61 -25.57
CA GLU A 453 17.77 -26.06 -25.64
C GLU A 453 17.06 -26.50 -26.92
N ALA A 454 17.47 -27.65 -27.47
CA ALA A 454 16.78 -28.25 -28.60
C ALA A 454 15.44 -28.83 -28.13
N LEU A 455 14.34 -28.15 -28.46
CA LEU A 455 12.98 -28.67 -28.27
C LEU A 455 12.49 -29.35 -29.56
N ASN A 456 11.74 -30.43 -29.36
CA ASN A 456 11.23 -31.40 -30.33
C ASN A 456 11.13 -30.95 -31.82
N ASP A 457 11.79 -31.68 -32.72
CA ASP A 457 11.85 -31.45 -34.19
C ASP A 457 10.63 -32.01 -34.96
N LEU A 458 9.64 -32.57 -34.25
CA LEU A 458 8.47 -33.23 -34.85
C LEU A 458 7.42 -32.28 -35.44
N GLY A 459 7.52 -30.96 -35.21
CA GLY A 459 6.51 -29.99 -35.65
C GLY A 459 6.18 -30.05 -37.14
N ARG A 460 7.19 -30.36 -37.98
CA ARG A 460 7.02 -30.54 -39.43
C ARG A 460 6.15 -31.76 -39.78
N SER A 461 6.31 -32.85 -39.03
CA SER A 461 5.55 -34.08 -39.20
C SER A 461 4.12 -33.96 -38.64
N GLU A 462 3.95 -33.32 -37.48
CA GLU A 462 2.66 -33.12 -36.82
C GLU A 462 1.76 -32.13 -37.57
N GLN A 463 2.33 -31.08 -38.14
CA GLN A 463 1.56 -30.10 -38.93
C GLN A 463 1.35 -30.51 -40.38
N ASN A 464 1.83 -31.70 -40.79
CA ASN A 464 1.65 -32.23 -42.13
C ASN A 464 2.11 -31.23 -43.22
N VAL A 465 3.29 -30.62 -42.99
CA VAL A 465 3.81 -29.52 -43.81
C VAL A 465 4.20 -29.98 -45.22
N ASP A 466 4.57 -31.25 -45.39
CA ASP A 466 4.99 -31.82 -46.68
C ASP A 466 3.87 -31.76 -47.75
N PRO A 467 2.62 -32.18 -47.46
CA PRO A 467 1.48 -31.96 -48.35
C PRO A 467 1.25 -30.49 -48.77
N LEU A 468 1.56 -29.52 -47.90
CA LEU A 468 1.37 -28.09 -48.17
C LEU A 468 2.45 -27.52 -49.10
N LYS A 469 3.66 -28.10 -49.06
CA LYS A 469 4.81 -27.75 -49.91
C LYS A 469 4.66 -28.24 -51.35
N ASP A 470 3.91 -29.32 -51.57
CA ASP A 470 3.73 -29.95 -52.88
C ASP A 470 2.65 -29.29 -53.77
N VAL A 471 1.94 -28.28 -53.26
CA VAL A 471 0.97 -27.50 -54.05
C VAL A 471 1.73 -26.54 -54.98
N PRO A 472 1.44 -26.46 -56.29
CA PRO A 472 2.30 -25.78 -57.25
C PRO A 472 2.10 -24.26 -57.17
N TYR A 473 2.79 -23.65 -56.22
CA TYR A 473 3.08 -22.23 -56.25
C TYR A 473 4.47 -22.11 -56.86
N GLU A 474 4.62 -21.45 -58.01
CA GLU A 474 5.91 -21.14 -58.64
C GLU A 474 6.74 -20.13 -57.80
N LEU A 475 6.66 -20.22 -56.49
CA LEU A 475 7.28 -19.35 -55.49
C LEU A 475 8.47 -20.09 -54.88
N THR A 476 9.68 -19.66 -55.26
CA THR A 476 10.94 -20.28 -54.82
C THR A 476 11.53 -19.64 -53.57
N GLY A 477 10.86 -18.62 -53.02
CA GLY A 477 11.43 -17.75 -51.98
C GLY A 477 12.50 -16.77 -52.50
N ALA A 478 12.72 -16.71 -53.82
CA ALA A 478 13.65 -15.74 -54.40
C ALA A 478 13.27 -14.29 -54.05
N GLY A 479 14.20 -13.56 -53.42
CA GLY A 479 13.98 -12.19 -52.96
C GLY A 479 13.38 -12.05 -51.56
N VAL A 480 13.15 -13.17 -50.85
CA VAL A 480 12.68 -13.17 -49.46
C VAL A 480 13.80 -13.62 -48.53
N THR A 481 14.09 -12.82 -47.51
CA THR A 481 14.99 -13.18 -46.40
C THR A 481 14.14 -13.49 -45.18
N VAL A 482 14.30 -14.69 -44.62
CA VAL A 482 13.69 -15.09 -43.35
C VAL A 482 14.80 -15.23 -42.33
N ALA A 483 14.74 -14.43 -41.27
CA ALA A 483 15.63 -14.58 -40.12
C ALA A 483 14.98 -15.57 -39.15
N VAL A 484 15.69 -16.67 -38.89
CA VAL A 484 15.32 -17.67 -37.87
C VAL A 484 16.39 -17.63 -36.80
N TYR A 485 16.01 -17.27 -35.58
CA TYR A 485 16.87 -17.31 -34.42
C TYR A 485 16.64 -18.63 -33.69
N ASP A 486 17.56 -19.58 -33.85
CA ASP A 486 17.46 -20.97 -33.37
C ASP A 486 18.85 -21.52 -33.00
N GLY A 487 18.92 -22.68 -32.34
CA GLY A 487 20.16 -23.34 -31.90
C GLY A 487 21.09 -23.81 -33.03
N GLY A 488 20.76 -23.53 -34.30
CA GLY A 488 21.69 -23.61 -35.43
C GLY A 488 21.54 -24.84 -36.33
N ASN A 489 20.46 -25.61 -36.21
CA ASN A 489 20.15 -26.72 -37.12
C ASN A 489 18.84 -26.45 -37.88
N VAL A 490 18.82 -25.41 -38.74
CA VAL A 490 17.67 -25.13 -39.62
C VAL A 490 17.78 -25.90 -40.94
#